data_AF-A0A445I7A8-F1
#
_entry.id   AF-A0A445I7A8-F1
#
_cell.length_a   1.000
_cell.length_b   1.000
_cell.length_c   1.000
_cell.angle_alpha   90.00
_cell.angle_beta   90.00
_cell.angle_gamma   90.00
#
_symmetry.space_group_name_H-M   'P 1'
#
loop_
_entity.id
_entity.type
_entity.pdbx_description
1 polymer ?
#
loop_
_entity_poly.entity_id
_entity_poly.type
_entity_poly.pdbx_seq_one_letter_code
_entity_poly.pdbx_strand_id
1 'polypeptide(L)'
;MNGSNFAYDPSESSLSFEPEPRVDINVLFVSFYNGMAPNNPNVNLFYNNQKDGVYLSPGKGFSKLDNLNGRKSVVMYWNGNCASFFAYDPSAEGNHQKIYWLIKEDGIYHSWDNSSWQKRKSWTFNRC
;
A
#
# COMPACT_ATOMS: atom_id res chain seq x y z
N MET A 1 -48.92 -38.72 52.07
CA MET A 1 -47.97 -37.69 51.65
C MET A 1 -46.75 -38.41 51.09
N ASN A 2 -46.62 -38.53 49.77
CA ASN A 2 -45.42 -39.05 49.11
C ASN A 2 -45.10 -38.08 47.97
N GLY A 3 -44.10 -37.22 48.18
CA GLY A 3 -43.57 -36.32 47.16
C GLY A 3 -42.37 -36.96 46.49
N SER A 4 -42.46 -37.20 45.19
CA SER A 4 -41.35 -37.59 44.33
C SER A 4 -40.51 -36.36 43.98
N ASN A 5 -39.27 -36.31 44.46
CA ASN A 5 -38.28 -35.32 44.02
C ASN A 5 -37.69 -35.77 42.68
N PHE A 6 -37.97 -35.02 41.61
CA PHE A 6 -37.21 -35.12 40.37
C PHE A 6 -35.95 -34.27 40.51
N ALA A 7 -34.78 -34.92 40.54
CA ALA A 7 -33.51 -34.24 40.41
C ALA A 7 -33.33 -33.78 38.95
N TYR A 8 -33.22 -32.47 38.74
CA TYR A 8 -32.75 -31.90 37.48
C TYR A 8 -31.23 -32.05 37.43
N ASP A 9 -30.73 -32.75 36.41
CA ASP A 9 -29.32 -32.78 36.04
C ASP A 9 -29.12 -31.82 34.86
N PRO A 10 -28.49 -30.64 35.04
CA PRO A 10 -28.12 -29.81 33.92
C PRO A 10 -26.78 -30.33 33.40
N SER A 11 -26.85 -31.22 32.40
CA SER A 11 -25.69 -31.42 31.53
C SER A 11 -25.47 -30.13 30.73
N GLU A 12 -24.61 -29.26 31.25
CA GLU A 12 -24.12 -28.10 30.52
C GLU A 12 -23.36 -28.62 29.29
N SER A 13 -24.03 -28.57 28.14
CA SER A 13 -23.37 -28.71 26.84
C SER A 13 -22.42 -27.52 26.70
N SER A 14 -21.13 -27.76 26.91
CA SER A 14 -20.07 -26.80 26.59
C SER A 14 -20.09 -26.56 25.09
N LEU A 15 -20.73 -25.46 24.67
CA LEU A 15 -20.63 -24.91 23.33
C LEU A 15 -19.17 -24.50 23.09
N SER A 16 -18.40 -25.39 22.49
CA SER A 16 -17.11 -25.07 21.92
C SER A 16 -17.34 -24.12 20.74
N PHE A 17 -17.12 -22.83 20.95
CA PHE A 17 -16.98 -21.88 19.85
C PHE A 17 -15.69 -22.25 19.11
N GLU A 18 -15.81 -22.86 17.95
CA GLU A 18 -14.70 -22.90 17.01
C GLU A 18 -14.34 -21.46 16.65
N PRO A 19 -13.06 -21.07 16.68
CA PRO A 19 -12.68 -19.72 16.32
C PRO A 19 -13.06 -19.49 14.85
N GLU A 20 -13.89 -18.47 14.62
CA GLU A 20 -14.25 -17.99 13.29
C GLU A 20 -13.00 -17.91 12.39
N PRO A 21 -13.09 -18.33 11.12
CA PRO A 21 -11.96 -18.24 10.21
C PRO A 21 -11.45 -16.80 10.18
N ARG A 22 -10.20 -16.59 10.60
CA ARG A 22 -9.54 -15.29 10.50
C ARG A 22 -9.47 -14.89 9.03
N VAL A 23 -10.28 -13.91 8.65
CA VAL A 23 -10.17 -13.25 7.34
C VAL A 23 -9.02 -12.26 7.44
N ASP A 24 -7.82 -12.68 7.04
CA ASP A 24 -6.68 -11.79 6.91
C ASP A 24 -6.89 -10.87 5.70
N ILE A 25 -7.32 -9.64 5.96
CA ILE A 25 -7.50 -8.60 4.94
C ILE A 25 -6.11 -8.07 4.54
N ASN A 26 -5.55 -8.65 3.47
CA ASN A 26 -4.23 -8.32 2.94
C ASN A 26 -4.29 -7.18 1.92
N VAL A 27 -4.56 -5.97 2.41
CA VAL A 27 -4.66 -4.76 1.58
C VAL A 27 -3.39 -3.93 1.69
N LEU A 28 -2.82 -3.61 0.53
CA LEU A 28 -1.75 -2.64 0.35
C LEU A 28 -2.36 -1.28 0.03
N PHE A 29 -2.02 -0.27 0.83
CA PHE A 29 -2.18 1.13 0.47
C PHE A 29 -0.86 1.65 -0.10
N VAL A 30 -0.90 2.15 -1.34
CA VAL A 30 0.24 2.86 -1.94
C VAL A 30 -0.19 4.27 -2.31
N SER A 31 0.67 5.25 -2.06
CA SER A 31 0.42 6.63 -2.43
C SER A 31 1.66 7.27 -3.03
N PHE A 32 1.41 8.21 -3.95
CA PHE A 32 2.39 9.01 -4.64
C PHE A 32 1.96 10.46 -4.52
N TYR A 33 2.84 11.31 -4.01
CA TYR A 33 2.60 12.74 -3.91
C TYR A 33 3.65 13.48 -4.72
N ASN A 34 3.20 14.34 -5.62
CA ASN A 34 4.09 15.25 -6.34
C ASN A 34 4.38 16.47 -5.46
N GLY A 35 5.53 16.45 -4.79
CA GLY A 35 6.01 17.53 -3.92
C GLY A 35 6.98 18.51 -4.61
N MET A 36 7.05 18.51 -5.94
CA MET A 36 7.84 19.47 -6.70
C MET A 36 7.27 20.89 -6.57
N ALA A 37 8.08 21.89 -6.89
CA ALA A 37 7.64 23.28 -6.92
C ALA A 37 6.51 23.52 -7.96
N PRO A 38 5.60 24.48 -7.74
CA PRO A 38 4.37 24.64 -8.53
C PRO A 38 4.55 24.87 -10.04
N ASN A 39 5.71 25.38 -10.46
CA ASN A 39 6.04 25.66 -11.86
C ASN A 39 6.66 24.46 -12.61
N ASN A 40 6.88 23.33 -11.93
CA ASN A 40 7.41 22.13 -12.58
C ASN A 40 6.37 21.46 -13.48
N PRO A 41 6.81 20.80 -14.57
CA PRO A 41 5.94 19.95 -15.38
C PRO A 41 5.30 18.82 -14.57
N ASN A 42 4.14 18.35 -15.03
CA ASN A 42 3.49 17.18 -14.47
C ASN A 42 4.37 15.94 -14.57
N VAL A 43 4.27 15.05 -13.58
CA VAL A 43 4.81 13.70 -13.67
C VAL A 43 3.77 12.79 -14.28
N ASN A 44 4.14 11.99 -15.28
CA ASN A 44 3.28 10.93 -15.81
C ASN A 44 3.66 9.60 -15.16
N LEU A 45 2.77 9.04 -14.35
CA LEU A 45 3.00 7.85 -13.53
C LEU A 45 2.23 6.65 -14.10
N PHE A 46 2.94 5.56 -14.36
CA PHE A 46 2.36 4.27 -14.76
C PHE A 46 2.55 3.27 -13.63
N TYR A 47 1.44 2.78 -13.08
CA TYR A 47 1.46 1.83 -11.98
C TYR A 47 1.12 0.42 -12.46
N ASN A 48 1.99 -0.53 -12.15
CA ASN A 48 1.83 -1.96 -12.38
C ASN A 48 1.34 -2.32 -13.80
N ASN A 49 2.08 -1.84 -14.81
CA ASN A 49 1.81 -2.04 -16.24
C ASN A 49 0.41 -1.57 -16.70
N GLN A 50 -0.22 -0.64 -15.97
CA GLN A 50 -1.44 0.00 -16.45
C GLN A 50 -1.16 0.74 -17.77
N LYS A 51 -2.08 0.57 -18.72
CA LYS A 51 -2.00 1.18 -20.05
C LYS A 51 -2.09 2.70 -19.98
N ASP A 52 -2.93 3.19 -19.09
CA ASP A 52 -3.17 4.62 -18.89
C ASP A 52 -2.33 5.13 -17.73
N GLY A 53 -1.56 6.20 -18.01
CA GLY A 53 -0.77 6.89 -17.00
C GLY A 53 -1.61 7.92 -16.25
N VAL A 54 -1.20 8.21 -15.01
CA VAL A 54 -1.77 9.26 -14.18
C VAL A 54 -0.89 10.50 -14.27
N TYR A 55 -1.45 11.60 -14.76
CA TYR A 55 -0.79 12.90 -14.71
C TYR A 55 -0.90 13.51 -13.31
N LEU A 56 0.23 13.63 -12.65
CA LEU A 56 0.40 14.17 -11.30
C LEU A 56 0.97 15.58 -11.39
N SER A 57 0.12 16.60 -11.28
CA SER A 57 0.56 17.99 -11.14
C SER A 57 1.22 18.25 -9.78
N PRO A 58 2.14 19.23 -9.69
CA PRO A 58 2.70 19.66 -8.40
C PRO A 58 1.62 19.91 -7.35
N GLY A 59 1.84 19.42 -6.13
CA GLY A 59 0.91 19.51 -5.01
C GLY A 59 -0.25 18.51 -5.04
N LYS A 60 -0.32 17.62 -6.04
CA LYS A 60 -1.36 16.58 -6.14
C LYS A 60 -0.82 15.21 -5.76
N GLY A 61 -1.73 14.34 -5.32
CA GLY A 61 -1.43 12.96 -4.95
C GLY A 61 -2.30 11.97 -5.71
N PHE A 62 -1.79 10.77 -5.89
CA PHE A 62 -2.47 9.59 -6.40
C PHE A 62 -2.31 8.47 -5.38
N SER A 63 -3.41 7.82 -5.02
CA SER A 63 -3.39 6.70 -4.07
C SER A 63 -4.21 5.55 -4.61
N LYS A 64 -3.81 4.33 -4.25
CA LYS A 64 -4.50 3.10 -4.66
C LYS A 64 -4.48 2.07 -3.54
N LEU A 65 -5.57 1.33 -3.44
CA LEU A 65 -5.64 0.07 -2.70
C LEU A 65 -5.36 -1.08 -3.66
N ASP A 66 -4.48 -1.98 -3.27
CA ASP A 66 -4.06 -3.16 -4.03
C ASP A 66 -3.93 -4.35 -3.07
N ASN A 67 -3.62 -5.53 -3.58
CA ASN A 67 -3.25 -6.68 -2.77
C ASN A 67 -1.75 -6.66 -2.45
N LEU A 68 -1.36 -7.33 -1.36
CA LEU A 68 0.04 -7.52 -0.96
C LEU A 68 0.79 -8.58 -1.78
N ASN A 69 0.15 -9.16 -2.80
CA ASN A 69 0.74 -10.24 -3.57
C ASN A 69 1.67 -9.69 -4.66
N GLY A 70 2.90 -10.20 -4.66
CA GLY A 70 3.90 -9.86 -5.66
C GLY A 70 4.41 -8.42 -5.60
N ARG A 71 5.33 -8.11 -6.51
CA ARG A 71 5.89 -6.77 -6.65
C ARG A 71 4.93 -5.87 -7.42
N LYS A 72 4.90 -4.59 -7.07
CA LYS A 72 4.17 -3.55 -7.81
C LYS A 72 5.18 -2.63 -8.47
N SER A 73 5.24 -2.63 -9.80
CA SER A 73 6.16 -1.79 -10.55
C SER A 73 5.59 -0.39 -10.74
N VAL A 74 6.47 0.61 -10.83
CA VAL A 74 6.12 1.96 -11.25
C VAL A 74 7.17 2.46 -12.23
N VAL A 75 6.69 3.11 -13.28
CA VAL A 75 7.51 3.95 -14.16
C VAL A 75 6.96 5.36 -14.11
N MET A 76 7.83 6.34 -13.92
CA MET A 76 7.49 7.76 -13.95
C MET A 76 8.27 8.45 -15.06
N TYR A 77 7.63 9.38 -15.75
CA TYR A 77 8.25 10.26 -16.72
C TYR A 77 8.06 11.71 -16.29
N TRP A 78 9.13 12.50 -16.39
CA TRP A 78 9.15 13.90 -16.01
C TRP A 78 10.20 14.65 -16.82
N ASN A 79 9.77 15.58 -17.68
CA ASN A 79 10.65 16.50 -18.39
C ASN A 79 11.85 15.82 -19.12
N GLY A 80 11.59 14.74 -19.85
CA GLY A 80 12.63 13.93 -20.53
C GLY A 80 13.43 13.01 -19.61
N ASN A 81 13.28 13.14 -18.29
CA ASN A 81 13.76 12.16 -17.32
C ASN A 81 12.73 11.08 -17.07
N CYS A 82 13.19 9.98 -16.52
CA CYS A 82 12.36 8.88 -16.10
C CYS A 82 12.94 8.19 -14.87
N ALA A 83 12.09 7.45 -14.15
CA ALA A 83 12.49 6.58 -13.05
C ALA A 83 11.64 5.30 -13.07
N SER A 84 12.28 4.15 -12.93
CA SER A 84 11.63 2.84 -12.85
C SER A 84 12.04 2.12 -11.57
N PHE A 85 11.06 1.62 -10.82
CA PHE A 85 11.29 0.95 -9.54
C PHE A 85 10.09 0.12 -9.08
N PHE A 86 10.27 -0.68 -8.03
CA PHE A 86 9.16 -1.33 -7.35
C PHE A 86 8.59 -0.37 -6.31
N ALA A 87 7.35 0.04 -6.51
CA ALA A 87 6.58 0.79 -5.52
C ALA A 87 6.24 -0.04 -4.29
N TYR A 88 6.24 -1.37 -4.42
CA TYR A 88 6.14 -2.32 -3.34
C TYR A 88 6.88 -3.61 -3.71
N ASP A 89 7.73 -4.09 -2.80
CA ASP A 89 8.38 -5.40 -2.84
C ASP A 89 8.23 -6.06 -1.46
N PRO A 90 7.47 -7.16 -1.32
CA PRO A 90 7.27 -7.82 -0.03
C PRO A 90 8.58 -8.12 0.73
N SER A 91 9.66 -8.43 0.00
CA SER A 91 10.96 -8.74 0.61
C SER A 91 11.67 -7.53 1.21
N ALA A 92 11.38 -6.32 0.71
CA ALA A 92 11.97 -5.07 1.17
C ALA A 92 11.06 -4.29 2.13
N GLU A 93 9.74 -4.47 2.01
CA GLU A 93 8.75 -3.73 2.78
C GLU A 93 8.29 -4.48 4.05
N GLY A 94 8.62 -5.76 4.20
CA GLY A 94 8.28 -6.53 5.39
C GLY A 94 6.77 -6.64 5.59
N ASN A 95 6.27 -6.28 6.78
CA ASN A 95 4.84 -6.27 7.10
C ASN A 95 4.16 -4.91 6.88
N HIS A 96 4.85 -3.93 6.26
CA HIS A 96 4.27 -2.62 6.02
C HIS A 96 3.23 -2.69 4.90
N GLN A 97 2.00 -2.34 5.24
CA GLN A 97 0.87 -2.29 4.32
C GLN A 97 0.58 -0.87 3.80
N LYS A 98 1.26 0.14 4.33
CA LYS A 98 1.12 1.54 3.91
C LYS A 98 2.44 2.03 3.37
N ILE A 99 2.45 2.34 2.08
CA ILE A 99 3.64 2.75 1.36
C ILE A 99 3.40 4.15 0.79
N TYR A 100 4.34 5.05 1.06
CA TYR A 100 4.27 6.44 0.65
C TYR A 100 5.47 6.79 -0.22
N TRP A 101 5.20 7.43 -1.35
CA TRP A 101 6.21 7.92 -2.26
C TRP A 101 6.07 9.43 -2.42
N LEU A 102 7.15 10.16 -2.20
CA LEU A 102 7.25 11.59 -2.38
C LEU A 102 8.19 11.88 -3.55
N ILE A 103 7.63 12.53 -4.55
CA ILE A 103 8.32 12.87 -5.78
C ILE A 103 8.87 14.30 -5.64
N LYS A 104 10.18 14.47 -5.84
CA LYS A 104 10.88 15.75 -5.85
C LYS A 104 11.77 15.88 -7.09
N GLU A 105 12.25 17.09 -7.35
CA GLU A 105 13.13 17.41 -8.48
C GLU A 105 14.44 16.63 -8.40
N ASP A 106 14.96 16.40 -7.20
CA ASP A 106 16.22 15.71 -6.98
C ASP A 106 16.07 14.19 -6.96
N GLY A 107 14.85 13.65 -6.80
CA GLY A 107 14.57 12.22 -6.84
C GLY A 107 13.27 11.80 -6.17
N ILE A 108 13.16 10.50 -5.93
CA ILE A 108 11.95 9.86 -5.42
C ILE A 108 12.25 9.26 -4.04
N TYR A 109 11.45 9.70 -3.07
CA TYR A 109 11.57 9.39 -1.66
C TYR A 109 10.50 8.41 -1.23
N HIS A 110 10.85 7.53 -0.31
CA HIS A 110 10.00 6.48 0.24
C HIS A 110 9.78 6.69 1.73
N SER A 111 8.60 6.33 2.22
CA SER A 111 8.25 6.36 3.63
C SER A 111 7.20 5.28 3.96
N TRP A 112 7.23 4.77 5.20
CA TRP A 112 6.20 3.89 5.77
C TRP A 112 5.20 4.63 6.66
N ASP A 113 5.57 5.82 7.14
CA ASP A 113 4.82 6.61 8.12
C ASP A 113 4.36 7.98 7.58
N ASN A 114 4.66 8.27 6.30
CA ASN A 114 4.40 9.54 5.62
C ASN A 114 5.11 10.77 6.24
N SER A 115 6.17 10.57 7.02
CA SER A 115 6.91 11.65 7.69
C SER A 115 8.43 11.47 7.66
N SER A 116 8.89 10.23 7.78
CA SER A 116 10.28 9.82 7.68
C SER A 116 10.59 9.44 6.24
N TRP A 117 11.30 10.30 5.52
CA TRP A 117 11.53 10.15 4.08
C TRP A 117 12.96 9.73 3.76
N GLN A 118 13.11 8.69 2.94
CA GLN A 118 14.41 8.22 2.44
C GLN A 118 14.43 8.26 0.92
N LYS A 119 15.45 8.92 0.34
CA LYS A 119 15.65 8.91 -1.10
C LYS A 119 16.03 7.50 -1.56
N ARG A 120 15.19 6.86 -2.38
CA ARG A 120 15.45 5.51 -2.90
C ARG A 120 15.76 5.47 -4.38
N LYS A 121 15.36 6.50 -5.13
CA LYS A 121 15.62 6.59 -6.57
C LYS A 121 15.98 8.01 -6.99
N SER A 122 16.82 8.09 -8.00
CA SER A 122 17.14 9.32 -8.72
C SER A 122 16.52 9.26 -10.11
N TRP A 123 16.27 10.44 -10.68
CA TRP A 123 15.89 10.57 -12.08
C TRP A 123 17.04 10.14 -12.98
N THR A 124 16.72 9.48 -14.09
CA THR A 124 17.66 9.12 -15.15
C THR A 124 17.18 9.69 -16.47
N PHE A 125 18.11 10.22 -17.26
CA PHE A 125 17.81 10.76 -18.59
C PHE A 125 17.76 9.62 -19.62
N ASN A 126 16.63 9.46 -20.33
CA ASN A 126 16.45 8.51 -21.44
C ASN A 126 16.87 7.04 -21.16
N ARG A 127 16.76 6.53 -19.93
CA ARG A 127 17.13 5.15 -19.57
C ARG A 127 16.09 4.46 -18.68
N CYS A 128 14.86 4.45 -19.16
CA CYS A 128 13.78 3.57 -18.74
C CYS A 128 13.20 2.91 -20.01
#